data_AF-A0A8C3XB80-F1
#
_entry.id   AF-A0A8C3XB80-F1
#
_cell.length_a   1.000
_cell.length_b   1.000
_cell.length_c   1.000
_cell.angle_alpha   90.00
_cell.angle_beta   90.00
_cell.angle_gamma   90.00
#
_symmetry.space_group_name_H-M   'P 1'
#
loop_
_entity.id
_entity.type
_entity.pdbx_description
1 polymer ?
#
loop_
_entity_poly.entity_id
_entity_poly.type
_entity_poly.pdbx_seq_one_letter_code
_entity_poly.pdbx_strand_id
1 'polypeptide(L)'
;LQKQEIKELDKTLHSLEFSRADKLKSVMKKYVQIIEKTSYLMQPDVYRLINKEAMIINQALLGNRRALAQLFVNLMEAALQQELNGHRRWQGLVDAWKSLKKENLVQGFSEFMASERIQTPPAVKTELETMLKNQSALQQKRLDHLCTICDLLPPNYSKAQLTEWRSSLDSQNKHLDTYQMDCMTRIHLQYEKTWQECLAEVEKCKKQLLDWKAFTEEEAESLVSPSFFQMVGRLQSKVEAELEALDKSFEALAKQTEQQSSDLFSYFQEAVQLWEAHQSALLMQELELEKRIEQQRQKHNQENQV
;
A
#
# COMPACT_ATOMS: atom_id res chain seq x y z
N LEU A 1 -16.21 -18.99 41.69
CA LEU A 1 -17.49 -19.29 42.38
C LEU A 1 -17.66 -20.80 42.53
N GLN A 2 -17.89 -21.57 41.46
CA GLN A 2 -18.07 -23.04 41.50
C GLN A 2 -16.99 -23.83 42.26
N LYS A 3 -15.69 -23.58 42.01
CA LYS A 3 -14.60 -24.26 42.75
C LYS A 3 -14.59 -23.97 44.26
N GLN A 4 -15.11 -22.82 44.67
CA GLN A 4 -15.17 -22.42 46.07
C GLN A 4 -16.34 -23.08 46.77
N GLU A 5 -17.49 -23.17 46.10
CA GLU A 5 -18.65 -23.95 46.54
C GLU A 5 -18.30 -25.45 46.71
N ILE A 6 -17.53 -26.03 45.77
CA ILE A 6 -17.06 -27.43 45.89
C ILE A 6 -16.16 -27.60 47.12
N LYS A 7 -15.28 -26.64 47.42
CA LYS A 7 -14.43 -26.67 48.62
C LYS A 7 -15.23 -26.49 49.92
N GLU A 8 -16.27 -25.67 49.91
CA GLU A 8 -17.16 -25.50 51.07
C GLU A 8 -18.03 -26.73 51.32
N LEU A 9 -18.53 -27.36 50.25
CA LEU A 9 -19.24 -28.64 50.32
C LEU A 9 -18.35 -29.73 50.91
N ASP A 10 -17.09 -29.84 50.43
CA ASP A 10 -16.12 -30.80 50.95
C ASP A 10 -15.86 -30.63 52.46
N LYS A 11 -15.64 -29.39 52.91
CA LYS A 11 -15.48 -29.07 54.35
C LYS A 11 -16.73 -29.44 55.16
N THR A 12 -17.91 -29.17 54.63
CA THR A 12 -19.18 -29.49 55.28
C THR A 12 -19.37 -31.01 55.41
N LEU A 13 -19.10 -31.77 54.35
CA LEU A 13 -19.20 -33.23 54.35
C LEU A 13 -18.18 -33.88 55.29
N HIS A 14 -16.95 -33.36 55.34
CA HIS A 14 -15.93 -33.82 56.28
C HIS A 14 -16.32 -33.57 57.73
N SER A 15 -16.86 -32.38 58.05
CA SER A 15 -17.28 -32.07 59.43
C SER A 15 -18.47 -32.92 59.88
N LEU A 16 -19.42 -33.19 58.98
CA LEU A 16 -20.54 -34.10 59.23
C LEU A 16 -20.07 -35.54 59.49
N GLU A 17 -19.14 -36.05 58.68
CA GLU A 17 -18.61 -37.41 58.86
C GLU A 17 -17.80 -37.54 60.16
N PHE A 18 -17.09 -36.48 60.58
CA PHE A 18 -16.41 -36.43 61.87
C PHE A 18 -17.41 -36.43 63.04
N SER A 19 -18.44 -35.59 62.98
CA SER A 19 -19.52 -35.56 63.97
C SER A 19 -20.24 -36.92 64.07
N ARG A 20 -20.44 -37.60 62.95
CA ARG A 20 -21.04 -38.94 62.91
C ARG A 20 -20.16 -39.97 63.62
N ALA A 21 -18.85 -39.98 63.37
CA ALA A 21 -17.92 -40.87 64.04
C ALA A 21 -17.92 -40.67 65.56
N ASP A 22 -17.97 -39.42 66.04
CA ASP A 22 -18.04 -39.11 67.48
C ASP A 22 -19.35 -39.59 68.12
N LYS A 23 -20.48 -39.43 67.43
CA LYS A 23 -21.78 -39.97 67.88
C LYS A 23 -21.79 -41.50 67.92
N LEU A 24 -21.25 -42.16 66.91
CA LEU A 24 -21.15 -43.64 66.90
C LEU A 24 -20.27 -44.15 68.04
N LYS A 25 -19.15 -43.46 68.32
CA LYS A 25 -18.27 -43.76 69.45
C LYS A 25 -18.99 -43.64 70.80
N SER A 26 -19.79 -42.59 71.01
CA SER A 26 -20.52 -42.40 72.27
C SER A 26 -21.60 -43.48 72.45
N VAL A 27 -22.31 -43.82 71.37
CA VAL A 27 -23.32 -44.89 71.36
C VAL A 27 -22.69 -46.26 71.66
N MET A 28 -21.58 -46.61 71.00
CA MET A 28 -20.87 -47.87 71.28
C MET A 28 -20.43 -47.97 72.74
N LYS A 29 -19.84 -46.91 73.31
CA LYS A 29 -19.45 -46.89 74.73
C LYS A 29 -20.63 -47.16 75.66
N LYS A 30 -21.81 -46.59 75.36
CA LYS A 30 -23.03 -46.83 76.13
C LYS A 30 -23.47 -48.29 76.04
N TYR A 31 -23.46 -48.87 74.84
CA TYR A 31 -23.86 -50.27 74.65
C TYR A 31 -22.88 -51.27 75.26
N VAL A 32 -21.56 -50.99 75.27
CA VAL A 32 -20.57 -51.78 76.02
C VAL A 32 -20.98 -51.90 77.48
N GLN A 33 -21.23 -50.77 78.14
CA GLN A 33 -21.59 -50.73 79.57
C GLN A 33 -22.92 -51.46 79.86
N ILE A 34 -23.88 -51.40 78.95
CA ILE A 34 -25.15 -52.10 79.10
C ILE A 34 -24.93 -53.61 78.98
N ILE A 35 -24.25 -54.06 77.93
CA ILE A 35 -24.02 -55.49 77.65
C ILE A 35 -23.12 -56.12 78.73
N GLU A 36 -22.11 -55.41 79.24
CA GLU A 36 -21.31 -55.86 80.39
C GLU A 36 -22.17 -56.11 81.64
N LYS A 37 -23.26 -55.36 81.83
CA LYS A 37 -24.13 -55.47 83.01
C LYS A 37 -25.27 -56.47 82.86
N THR A 38 -25.73 -56.71 81.63
CA THR A 38 -26.96 -57.49 81.37
C THR A 38 -26.72 -58.82 80.66
N SER A 39 -25.55 -59.02 80.05
CA SER A 39 -25.25 -60.28 79.35
C SER A 39 -24.69 -61.34 80.29
N TYR A 40 -25.00 -62.61 79.99
CA TYR A 40 -24.41 -63.78 80.65
C TYR A 40 -23.01 -64.13 80.08
N LEU A 41 -22.41 -63.23 79.28
CA LEU A 41 -21.11 -63.43 78.65
C LEU A 41 -19.98 -63.01 79.59
N MET A 42 -18.84 -63.71 79.50
CA MET A 42 -17.62 -63.27 80.17
C MET A 42 -17.15 -61.95 79.55
N GLN A 43 -16.57 -61.07 80.37
CA GLN A 43 -16.13 -59.73 79.95
C GLN A 43 -15.27 -59.72 78.66
N PRO A 44 -14.33 -60.67 78.43
CA PRO A 44 -13.57 -60.75 77.18
C PRO A 44 -14.43 -60.99 75.92
N ASP A 45 -15.53 -61.73 76.05
CA ASP A 45 -16.42 -62.06 74.94
C ASP A 45 -17.30 -60.86 74.55
N VAL A 46 -17.72 -60.06 75.54
CA VAL A 46 -18.40 -58.78 75.31
C VAL A 46 -17.49 -57.82 74.54
N TYR A 47 -16.22 -57.69 74.95
CA TYR A 47 -15.25 -56.87 74.23
C TYR A 47 -14.95 -57.38 72.81
N ARG A 48 -14.88 -58.71 72.61
CA ARG A 48 -14.74 -59.31 71.26
C ARG A 48 -15.91 -58.96 70.36
N LEU A 49 -17.14 -59.07 70.85
CA LEU A 49 -18.35 -58.72 70.11
C LEU A 49 -18.34 -57.24 69.71
N ILE A 50 -18.07 -56.35 70.67
CA ILE A 50 -18.02 -54.91 70.42
C ILE A 50 -16.89 -54.56 69.45
N ASN A 51 -15.71 -55.15 69.58
CA ASN A 51 -14.61 -54.91 68.66
C ASN A 51 -14.95 -55.35 67.24
N LYS A 52 -15.67 -56.46 67.07
CA LYS A 52 -16.13 -56.91 65.74
C LYS A 52 -17.11 -55.89 65.13
N GLU A 53 -18.06 -55.40 65.90
CA GLU A 53 -19.02 -54.38 65.45
C GLU A 53 -18.33 -53.04 65.16
N ALA A 54 -17.41 -52.63 66.03
CA ALA A 54 -16.55 -51.46 65.86
C ALA A 54 -15.79 -51.51 64.52
N MET A 55 -15.26 -52.69 64.19
CA MET A 55 -14.52 -52.91 62.96
C MET A 55 -15.41 -52.73 61.73
N ILE A 56 -16.63 -53.27 61.74
CA ILE A 56 -17.62 -53.12 60.65
C ILE A 56 -17.98 -51.64 60.48
N ILE A 57 -18.27 -50.94 61.57
CA ILE A 57 -18.60 -49.51 61.56
C ILE A 57 -17.42 -48.68 61.04
N ASN A 58 -16.21 -48.95 61.52
CA ASN A 58 -14.99 -48.27 61.07
C ASN A 58 -14.75 -48.49 59.57
N GLN A 59 -15.01 -49.70 59.07
CA GLN A 59 -14.87 -50.02 57.65
C GLN A 59 -15.88 -49.23 56.80
N ALA A 60 -17.11 -49.05 57.28
CA ALA A 60 -18.11 -48.19 56.64
C ALA A 60 -17.72 -46.70 56.68
N LEU A 61 -17.22 -46.18 57.82
CA LEU A 61 -16.72 -44.81 57.95
C LEU A 61 -15.56 -44.54 56.98
N LEU A 62 -14.61 -45.47 56.85
CA LEU A 62 -13.51 -45.38 55.90
C LEU A 62 -14.01 -45.43 54.44
N GLY A 63 -14.99 -46.29 54.15
CA GLY A 63 -15.66 -46.34 52.85
C GLY A 63 -16.30 -44.99 52.49
N ASN A 64 -17.02 -44.39 53.44
CA ASN A 64 -17.64 -43.07 53.26
C ASN A 64 -16.60 -41.97 53.05
N ARG A 65 -15.54 -41.91 53.85
CA ARG A 65 -14.46 -40.93 53.66
C ARG A 65 -13.81 -41.07 52.28
N ARG A 66 -13.59 -42.31 51.81
CA ARG A 66 -13.07 -42.56 50.45
C ARG A 66 -14.04 -42.08 49.38
N ALA A 67 -15.34 -42.34 49.54
CA ALA A 67 -16.36 -41.87 48.61
C ALA A 67 -16.47 -40.34 48.57
N LEU A 68 -16.37 -39.68 49.73
CA LEU A 68 -16.33 -38.21 49.82
C LEU A 68 -15.11 -37.62 49.10
N ALA A 69 -13.92 -38.19 49.34
CA ALA A 69 -12.71 -37.77 48.64
C ALA A 69 -12.83 -37.96 47.12
N GLN A 70 -13.40 -39.09 46.67
CA GLN A 70 -13.64 -39.34 45.25
C GLN A 70 -14.63 -38.35 44.64
N LEU A 71 -15.72 -38.04 45.37
CA LEU A 71 -16.70 -37.03 44.94
C LEU A 71 -16.04 -35.67 44.75
N PHE A 72 -15.22 -35.24 45.70
CA PHE A 72 -14.48 -33.98 45.60
C PHE A 72 -13.59 -33.94 44.35
N VAL A 73 -12.83 -35.00 44.10
CA VAL A 73 -11.97 -35.12 42.91
C VAL A 73 -12.80 -35.04 41.63
N ASN A 74 -13.88 -35.83 41.53
CA ASN A 74 -14.73 -35.85 40.34
C ASN A 74 -15.38 -34.49 40.07
N LEU A 75 -15.86 -33.80 41.11
CA LEU A 75 -16.47 -32.48 40.97
C LEU A 75 -15.43 -31.43 40.55
N MET A 76 -14.23 -31.47 41.15
CA MET A 76 -13.15 -30.56 40.79
C MET A 76 -12.68 -30.79 39.35
N GLU A 77 -12.54 -32.04 38.94
CA GLU A 77 -12.18 -32.41 37.57
C GLU A 77 -13.23 -31.95 36.56
N ALA A 78 -14.51 -32.22 36.82
CA ALA A 78 -15.60 -31.77 35.95
C ALA A 78 -15.63 -30.24 35.81
N ALA A 79 -15.43 -29.51 36.90
CA ALA A 79 -15.36 -28.05 36.88
C ALA A 79 -14.15 -27.54 36.06
N LEU A 80 -12.97 -28.16 36.22
CA LEU A 80 -11.78 -27.83 35.43
C LEU A 80 -11.95 -28.13 33.93
N GLN A 81 -12.55 -29.28 33.60
CA GLN A 81 -12.86 -29.63 32.22
C GLN A 81 -13.83 -28.63 31.59
N GLN A 82 -14.85 -28.20 32.33
CA GLN A 82 -15.79 -27.18 31.87
C GLN A 82 -15.09 -25.84 31.59
N GLU A 83 -14.22 -25.38 32.49
CA GLU A 83 -13.44 -24.15 32.29
C GLU A 83 -12.51 -24.26 31.08
N LEU A 84 -11.80 -25.37 30.92
CA LEU A 84 -10.93 -25.63 29.76
C LEU A 84 -11.71 -25.60 28.44
N ASN A 85 -12.88 -26.26 28.40
CA ASN A 85 -13.75 -26.27 27.23
C ASN A 85 -14.29 -24.87 26.93
N GLY A 86 -14.66 -24.10 27.96
CA GLY A 86 -15.06 -22.70 27.85
C GLY A 86 -13.94 -21.84 27.26
N HIS A 87 -12.72 -21.96 27.77
CA HIS A 87 -11.56 -21.22 27.28
C HIS A 87 -11.21 -21.57 25.83
N ARG A 88 -11.23 -22.86 25.47
CA ARG A 88 -11.00 -23.30 24.08
C ARG A 88 -12.04 -22.74 23.12
N ARG A 89 -13.32 -22.78 23.51
CA ARG A 89 -14.41 -22.22 22.71
C ARG A 89 -14.25 -20.71 22.55
N TRP A 90 -13.93 -20.00 23.63
CA TRP A 90 -13.69 -18.55 23.58
C TRP A 90 -12.52 -18.22 22.65
N GLN A 91 -11.41 -18.95 22.75
CA GLN A 91 -10.27 -18.77 21.86
C GLN A 91 -10.65 -18.96 20.39
N GLY A 92 -11.38 -20.04 20.06
CA GLY A 92 -11.84 -20.28 18.68
C GLY A 92 -12.78 -19.18 18.16
N LEU A 93 -13.63 -18.62 19.01
CA LEU A 93 -14.48 -17.48 18.65
C LEU A 93 -13.67 -16.20 18.42
N VAL A 94 -12.64 -15.95 19.24
CA VAL A 94 -11.71 -14.83 19.06
C VAL A 94 -10.94 -14.98 17.75
N ASP A 95 -10.44 -16.16 17.43
CA ASP A 95 -9.67 -16.41 16.20
C ASP A 95 -10.56 -16.26 14.94
N ALA A 96 -11.80 -16.77 14.98
CA ALA A 96 -12.77 -16.60 13.90
C ALA A 96 -13.14 -15.12 13.71
N TRP A 97 -13.37 -14.40 14.80
CA TRP A 97 -13.63 -12.96 14.77
C TRP A 97 -12.44 -12.18 14.21
N LYS A 98 -11.21 -12.52 14.63
CA LYS A 98 -9.98 -11.91 14.10
C LYS A 98 -9.88 -12.12 12.59
N SER A 99 -10.14 -13.33 12.11
CA SER A 99 -10.08 -13.68 10.68
C SER A 99 -11.08 -12.85 9.87
N LEU A 100 -12.34 -12.78 10.33
CA LEU A 100 -13.37 -11.97 9.68
C LEU A 100 -13.02 -10.48 9.68
N LYS A 101 -12.39 -9.98 10.74
CA LYS A 101 -11.92 -8.59 10.81
C LYS A 101 -10.78 -8.31 9.82
N LYS A 102 -9.82 -9.23 9.69
CA LYS A 102 -8.75 -9.13 8.67
C LYS A 102 -9.34 -9.13 7.25
N GLU A 103 -10.24 -10.05 6.95
CA GLU A 103 -10.89 -10.14 5.63
C GLU A 103 -11.65 -8.86 5.27
N ASN A 104 -12.44 -8.33 6.19
CA ASN A 104 -13.17 -7.07 5.96
C ASN A 104 -12.20 -5.89 5.72
N LEU A 105 -11.08 -5.83 6.44
CA LEU A 105 -10.07 -4.78 6.27
C LEU A 105 -9.41 -4.88 4.88
N VAL A 106 -9.04 -6.09 4.47
CA VAL A 106 -8.46 -6.35 3.14
C VAL A 106 -9.44 -5.98 2.03
N GLN A 107 -10.71 -6.36 2.19
CA GLN A 107 -11.76 -6.02 1.24
C GLN A 107 -11.96 -4.49 1.15
N GLY A 108 -12.05 -3.80 2.28
CA GLY A 108 -12.20 -2.35 2.31
C GLY A 108 -10.99 -1.63 1.68
N PHE A 109 -9.78 -2.11 1.92
CA PHE A 109 -8.59 -1.57 1.26
C PHE A 109 -8.58 -1.86 -0.25
N SER A 110 -9.02 -3.04 -0.66
CA SER A 110 -9.15 -3.38 -2.08
C SER A 110 -10.16 -2.48 -2.80
N GLU A 111 -11.30 -2.18 -2.16
CA GLU A 111 -12.30 -1.25 -2.68
C GLU A 111 -11.77 0.18 -2.77
N PHE A 112 -11.00 0.62 -1.76
CA PHE A 112 -10.30 1.90 -1.80
C PHE A 112 -9.31 1.97 -2.97
N MET A 113 -8.49 0.93 -3.17
CA MET A 113 -7.55 0.86 -4.29
C MET A 113 -8.26 0.79 -5.65
N ALA A 114 -9.45 0.20 -5.72
CA ALA A 114 -10.27 0.14 -6.93
C ALA A 114 -11.04 1.45 -7.22
N SER A 115 -11.03 2.40 -6.27
CA SER A 115 -11.74 3.66 -6.45
C SER A 115 -11.16 4.49 -7.60
N GLU A 116 -12.03 5.24 -8.27
CA GLU A 116 -11.66 6.11 -9.39
C GLU A 116 -10.59 7.13 -9.01
N ARG A 117 -10.63 7.62 -7.76
CA ARG A 117 -9.64 8.57 -7.22
C ARG A 117 -8.20 8.01 -7.27
N ILE A 118 -8.05 6.70 -7.09
CA ILE A 118 -6.75 6.04 -7.02
C ILE A 118 -6.36 5.45 -8.38
N GLN A 119 -7.29 4.81 -9.08
CA GLN A 119 -7.02 4.21 -10.40
C GLN A 119 -6.82 5.27 -11.49
N THR A 120 -7.61 6.34 -11.46
CA THR A 120 -7.60 7.41 -12.45
C THR A 120 -7.68 8.76 -11.76
N PRO A 121 -6.58 9.23 -11.13
CA PRO A 121 -6.61 10.43 -10.31
C PRO A 121 -7.09 11.64 -11.13
N PRO A 122 -8.16 12.35 -10.70
CA PRO A 122 -8.74 13.44 -11.48
C PRO A 122 -7.75 14.60 -11.69
N ALA A 123 -6.86 14.84 -10.73
CA ALA A 123 -5.79 15.83 -10.85
C ALA A 123 -4.81 15.51 -11.99
N VAL A 124 -4.50 14.23 -12.21
CA VAL A 124 -3.66 13.80 -13.34
C VAL A 124 -4.41 14.02 -14.65
N LYS A 125 -5.69 13.64 -14.70
CA LYS A 125 -6.51 13.85 -15.90
C LYS A 125 -6.57 15.33 -16.31
N THR A 126 -6.78 16.23 -15.35
CA THR A 126 -6.78 17.67 -15.62
C THR A 126 -5.41 18.18 -16.11
N GLU A 127 -4.32 17.64 -15.58
CA GLU A 127 -2.97 18.01 -16.03
C GLU A 127 -2.70 17.53 -17.46
N LEU A 128 -3.11 16.30 -17.80
CA LEU A 128 -3.00 15.75 -19.16
C LEU A 128 -3.83 16.54 -20.18
N GLU A 129 -5.07 16.89 -19.84
CA GLU A 129 -5.93 17.71 -20.71
C GLU A 129 -5.33 19.10 -20.95
N THR A 130 -4.77 19.70 -19.89
CA THR A 130 -4.09 21.01 -19.98
C THR A 130 -2.82 20.92 -20.82
N MET A 131 -2.02 19.87 -20.63
CA MET A 131 -0.82 19.57 -21.41
C MET A 131 -1.16 19.44 -22.89
N LEU A 132 -2.16 18.63 -23.26
CA LEU A 132 -2.57 18.44 -24.65
C LEU A 132 -3.00 19.75 -25.32
N LYS A 133 -3.81 20.56 -24.62
CA LYS A 133 -4.28 21.84 -25.13
C LYS A 133 -3.11 22.80 -25.39
N ASN A 134 -2.20 22.95 -24.43
CA ASN A 134 -1.07 23.86 -24.57
C ASN A 134 -0.05 23.35 -25.58
N GLN A 135 0.21 22.04 -25.61
CA GLN A 135 1.08 21.42 -26.61
C GLN A 135 0.55 21.67 -28.02
N SER A 136 -0.76 21.55 -28.25
CA SER A 136 -1.37 21.85 -29.55
C SER A 136 -1.17 23.31 -29.96
N ALA A 137 -1.31 24.25 -29.03
CA ALA A 137 -1.11 25.68 -29.29
C ALA A 137 0.36 26.01 -29.58
N LEU A 138 1.31 25.40 -28.86
CA LEU A 138 2.73 25.57 -29.10
C LEU A 138 3.17 24.94 -30.43
N GLN A 139 2.62 23.77 -30.76
CA GLN A 139 2.88 23.12 -32.04
C GLN A 139 2.34 23.95 -33.21
N GLN A 140 1.17 24.57 -33.06
CA GLN A 140 0.64 25.47 -34.08
C GLN A 140 1.56 26.67 -34.30
N LYS A 141 2.03 27.32 -33.23
CA LYS A 141 3.00 28.43 -33.34
C LYS A 141 4.29 28.01 -34.05
N ARG A 142 4.77 26.79 -33.78
CA ARG A 142 5.94 26.22 -34.45
C ARG A 142 5.67 26.00 -35.94
N LEU A 143 4.50 25.46 -36.30
CA LEU A 143 4.11 25.29 -37.71
C LEU A 143 4.01 26.64 -38.44
N ASP A 144 3.41 27.64 -37.80
CA ASP A 144 3.31 28.98 -38.36
C ASP A 144 4.71 29.57 -38.60
N HIS A 145 5.64 29.42 -37.65
CA HIS A 145 7.04 29.84 -37.82
C HIS A 145 7.76 29.07 -38.94
N LEU A 146 7.51 27.76 -39.07
CA LEU A 146 8.07 26.96 -40.16
C LEU A 146 7.61 27.49 -41.53
N CYS A 147 6.34 27.90 -41.67
CA CYS A 147 5.82 28.46 -42.92
C CYS A 147 6.50 29.79 -43.33
N THR A 148 7.01 30.58 -42.37
CA THR A 148 7.69 31.86 -42.68
C THR A 148 8.99 31.69 -43.47
N ILE A 149 9.53 30.47 -43.56
CA ILE A 149 10.70 30.22 -44.40
C ILE A 149 10.43 30.48 -45.89
N CYS A 150 9.17 30.37 -46.32
CA CYS A 150 8.75 30.70 -47.67
C CYS A 150 8.90 32.20 -47.98
N ASP A 151 8.83 33.06 -46.96
CA ASP A 151 9.01 34.50 -47.11
C ASP A 151 10.48 34.90 -47.23
N LEU A 152 11.40 33.99 -46.84
CA LEU A 152 12.84 34.17 -46.95
C LEU A 152 13.37 33.83 -48.35
N LEU A 153 12.54 33.59 -49.35
CA LEU A 153 12.99 33.28 -50.71
C LEU A 153 13.49 34.54 -51.46
N PRO A 154 14.28 34.37 -52.55
CA PRO A 154 14.72 35.49 -53.39
C PRO A 154 13.55 36.41 -53.81
N PRO A 155 13.76 37.75 -53.83
CA PRO A 155 15.05 38.44 -53.77
C PRO A 155 15.55 38.79 -52.35
N ASN A 156 14.73 38.62 -51.31
CA ASN A 156 15.03 39.06 -49.94
C ASN A 156 15.80 38.00 -49.12
N TYR A 157 16.57 37.15 -49.79
CA TYR A 157 17.18 35.97 -49.20
C TYR A 157 18.64 36.25 -48.81
N SER A 158 18.96 36.14 -47.52
CA SER A 158 20.33 36.30 -47.02
C SER A 158 20.68 35.29 -45.93
N LYS A 159 21.97 35.03 -45.77
CA LYS A 159 22.49 34.16 -44.71
C LYS A 159 22.12 34.65 -43.31
N ALA A 160 22.12 35.96 -43.08
CA ALA A 160 21.79 36.55 -41.78
C ALA A 160 20.35 36.25 -41.37
N GLN A 161 19.39 36.46 -42.27
CA GLN A 161 17.98 36.19 -42.02
C GLN A 161 17.71 34.69 -41.81
N LEU A 162 18.38 33.81 -42.57
CA LEU A 162 18.26 32.37 -42.37
C LEU A 162 18.80 31.94 -40.99
N THR A 163 19.93 32.50 -40.53
CA THR A 163 20.45 32.21 -39.19
C THR A 163 19.56 32.72 -38.07
N GLU A 164 18.95 33.90 -38.25
CA GLU A 164 17.97 34.45 -37.31
C GLU A 164 16.71 33.57 -37.23
N TRP A 165 16.17 33.18 -38.38
CA TRP A 165 15.03 32.26 -38.48
C TRP A 165 15.31 30.92 -37.77
N ARG A 166 16.51 30.36 -37.97
CA ARG A 166 16.95 29.12 -37.30
C ARG A 166 17.00 29.30 -35.79
N SER A 167 17.58 30.40 -35.31
CA SER A 167 17.67 30.69 -33.88
C SER A 167 16.30 30.81 -33.21
N SER A 168 15.33 31.42 -33.91
CA SER A 168 13.93 31.50 -33.47
C SER A 168 13.31 30.11 -33.38
N LEU A 169 13.46 29.27 -34.41
CA LEU A 169 12.95 27.90 -34.42
C LEU A 169 13.56 27.06 -33.28
N ASP A 170 14.87 27.15 -33.05
CA ASP A 170 15.54 26.45 -31.96
C ASP A 170 15.06 26.91 -30.58
N SER A 171 14.78 28.20 -30.42
CA SER A 171 14.19 28.73 -29.18
C SER A 171 12.80 28.15 -28.93
N GLN A 172 11.97 28.00 -29.97
CA GLN A 172 10.64 27.41 -29.88
C GLN A 172 10.69 25.92 -29.57
N ASN A 173 11.59 25.17 -30.22
CA ASN A 173 11.81 23.75 -29.94
C ASN A 173 12.23 23.55 -28.47
N LYS A 174 13.23 24.32 -27.99
CA LYS A 174 13.66 24.28 -26.58
C LYS A 174 12.54 24.62 -25.60
N HIS A 175 11.70 25.59 -25.94
CA HIS A 175 10.53 25.94 -25.12
C HIS A 175 9.51 24.79 -25.06
N LEU A 176 9.26 24.11 -26.18
CA LEU A 176 8.41 22.92 -26.23
C LEU A 176 8.96 21.79 -25.34
N ASP A 177 10.27 21.50 -25.45
CA ASP A 177 10.92 20.45 -24.67
C ASP A 177 10.88 20.77 -23.17
N THR A 178 11.20 22.02 -22.80
CA THR A 178 11.12 22.48 -21.40
C THR A 178 9.69 22.37 -20.86
N TYR A 179 8.70 22.77 -21.66
CA TYR A 179 7.30 22.66 -21.26
C TYR A 179 6.86 21.20 -21.04
N GLN A 180 7.31 20.27 -21.90
CA GLN A 180 7.01 18.84 -21.76
C GLN A 180 7.63 18.27 -20.49
N MET A 181 8.89 18.60 -20.18
CA MET A 181 9.56 18.21 -18.93
C MET A 181 8.84 18.75 -17.69
N ASP A 182 8.39 20.00 -17.73
CA ASP A 182 7.63 20.61 -16.65
C ASP A 182 6.28 19.91 -16.45
N CYS A 183 5.59 19.53 -17.54
CA CYS A 183 4.34 18.77 -17.47
C CYS A 183 4.56 17.38 -16.85
N MET A 184 5.60 16.67 -17.29
CA MET A 184 5.96 15.37 -16.72
C MET A 184 6.21 15.48 -15.22
N THR A 185 6.98 16.48 -14.80
CA THR A 185 7.25 16.73 -13.37
C THR A 185 5.97 16.97 -12.58
N ARG A 186 5.01 17.74 -13.12
CA ARG A 186 3.71 17.96 -12.46
C ARG A 186 2.87 16.70 -12.39
N ILE A 187 2.83 15.89 -13.45
CA ILE A 187 2.12 14.61 -13.47
C ILE A 187 2.69 13.65 -12.42
N HIS A 188 4.03 13.50 -12.37
CA HIS A 188 4.71 12.72 -11.34
C HIS A 188 4.34 13.18 -9.93
N LEU A 189 4.31 14.50 -9.69
CA LEU A 189 3.92 15.05 -8.40
C LEU A 189 2.46 14.72 -8.02
N GLN A 190 1.54 14.66 -8.98
CA GLN A 190 0.16 14.27 -8.67
C GLN A 190 0.06 12.78 -8.31
N TYR A 191 0.77 11.91 -9.02
CA TYR A 191 0.83 10.49 -8.66
C TYR A 191 1.50 10.26 -7.30
N GLU A 192 2.55 11.01 -6.99
CA GLU A 192 3.21 10.95 -5.67
C GLU A 192 2.23 11.26 -4.53
N LYS A 193 1.36 12.27 -4.71
CA LYS A 193 0.29 12.54 -3.73
C LYS A 193 -0.66 11.36 -3.61
N THR A 194 -1.03 10.71 -4.71
CA THR A 194 -1.86 9.50 -4.69
C THR A 194 -1.16 8.36 -3.94
N TRP A 195 0.16 8.19 -4.08
CA TRP A 195 0.93 7.21 -3.32
C TRP A 195 0.93 7.51 -1.83
N GLN A 196 1.13 8.77 -1.45
CA GLN A 196 1.04 9.19 -0.06
C GLN A 196 -0.35 8.93 0.54
N GLU A 197 -1.43 9.15 -0.22
CA GLU A 197 -2.78 8.79 0.20
C GLU A 197 -2.93 7.28 0.42
N CYS A 198 -2.40 6.46 -0.49
CA CYS A 198 -2.43 5.00 -0.34
C CYS A 198 -1.68 4.54 0.91
N LEU A 199 -0.46 5.06 1.13
CA LEU A 199 0.36 4.72 2.29
C LEU A 199 -0.30 5.19 3.61
N ALA A 200 -0.94 6.36 3.60
CA ALA A 200 -1.70 6.84 4.75
C ALA A 200 -2.88 5.92 5.09
N GLU A 201 -3.59 5.40 4.07
CA GLU A 201 -4.68 4.45 4.28
C GLU A 201 -4.16 3.09 4.79
N VAL A 202 -2.99 2.64 4.34
CA VAL A 202 -2.30 1.45 4.89
C VAL A 202 -2.01 1.63 6.38
N GLU A 203 -1.42 2.76 6.77
CA GLU A 203 -1.12 3.07 8.17
C GLU A 203 -2.39 3.20 9.02
N LYS A 204 -3.47 3.74 8.44
CA LYS A 204 -4.78 3.80 9.10
C LYS A 204 -5.35 2.40 9.34
N CYS A 205 -5.25 1.51 8.37
CA CYS A 205 -5.66 0.11 8.53
C CYS A 205 -4.83 -0.60 9.61
N LYS A 206 -3.52 -0.35 9.66
CA LYS A 206 -2.63 -0.87 10.72
C LYS A 206 -3.07 -0.39 12.11
N LYS A 207 -3.34 0.91 12.26
CA LYS A 207 -3.83 1.48 13.52
C LYS A 207 -5.17 0.88 13.95
N GLN A 208 -6.10 0.69 13.01
CA GLN A 208 -7.39 0.06 13.29
C GLN A 208 -7.25 -1.37 13.84
N LEU A 209 -6.29 -2.16 13.34
CA LEU A 209 -6.00 -3.49 13.89
C LEU A 209 -5.51 -3.43 15.33
N LEU A 210 -4.64 -2.48 15.65
CA LEU A 210 -4.10 -2.30 16.99
C LEU A 210 -5.18 -1.77 17.97
N ASP A 211 -6.06 -0.88 17.52
CA ASP A 211 -7.16 -0.32 18.32
C ASP A 211 -8.15 -1.39 18.80
N TRP A 212 -8.28 -2.49 18.05
CA TRP A 212 -9.09 -3.64 18.44
C TRP A 212 -8.54 -4.39 19.65
N LYS A 213 -7.30 -4.11 20.11
CA LYS A 213 -6.63 -4.71 21.29
C LYS A 213 -6.51 -6.24 21.27
N ALA A 214 -6.95 -6.88 20.21
CA ALA A 214 -6.88 -8.31 20.00
C ALA A 214 -5.66 -8.70 19.16
N PHE A 215 -5.16 -7.78 18.33
CA PHE A 215 -4.04 -8.02 17.42
C PHE A 215 -2.73 -7.54 18.05
N THR A 216 -1.67 -8.33 17.89
CA THR A 216 -0.31 -7.89 18.21
C THR A 216 0.25 -7.04 17.07
N GLU A 217 1.32 -6.31 17.34
CA GLU A 217 2.03 -5.54 16.31
C GLU A 217 2.55 -6.44 15.19
N GLU A 218 3.08 -7.62 15.53
CA GLU A 218 3.52 -8.63 14.58
C GLU A 218 2.37 -9.14 13.69
N GLU A 219 1.19 -9.40 14.27
CA GLU A 219 0.01 -9.84 13.51
C GLU A 219 -0.49 -8.75 12.56
N ALA A 220 -0.45 -7.48 12.98
CA ALA A 220 -0.84 -6.35 12.14
C ALA A 220 0.17 -6.15 10.98
N GLU A 221 1.47 -6.20 11.29
CA GLU A 221 2.54 -6.10 10.29
C GLU A 221 2.44 -7.25 9.27
N SER A 222 2.21 -8.49 9.72
CA SER A 222 2.07 -9.65 8.84
C SER A 222 0.95 -9.53 7.80
N LEU A 223 -0.09 -8.74 8.07
CA LEU A 223 -1.17 -8.47 7.12
C LEU A 223 -0.79 -7.34 6.16
N VAL A 224 -0.27 -6.24 6.72
CA VAL A 224 0.03 -5.00 6.01
C VAL A 224 1.20 -5.20 5.05
N SER A 225 2.30 -5.81 5.49
CA SER A 225 3.54 -5.94 4.72
C SER A 225 3.37 -6.69 3.38
N PRO A 226 2.68 -7.84 3.31
CA PRO A 226 2.60 -8.60 2.07
C PRO A 226 1.41 -8.19 1.21
N SER A 227 0.22 -8.01 1.79
CA SER A 227 -1.01 -7.89 1.00
C SER A 227 -1.24 -6.46 0.52
N PHE A 228 -1.04 -5.47 1.38
CA PHE A 228 -1.37 -4.07 1.05
C PHE A 228 -0.30 -3.45 0.18
N PHE A 229 0.98 -3.59 0.54
CA PHE A 229 2.06 -3.09 -0.30
C PHE A 229 2.15 -3.80 -1.65
N GLN A 230 1.73 -5.07 -1.77
CA GLN A 230 1.63 -5.70 -3.08
C GLN A 230 0.57 -5.03 -3.96
N MET A 231 -0.59 -4.68 -3.41
CA MET A 231 -1.63 -3.98 -4.18
C MET A 231 -1.17 -2.58 -4.60
N VAL A 232 -0.56 -1.82 -3.68
CA VAL A 232 0.01 -0.50 -3.99
C VAL A 232 1.12 -0.61 -5.02
N GLY A 233 2.07 -1.54 -4.82
CA GLY A 233 3.20 -1.73 -5.71
C GLY A 233 2.81 -2.16 -7.12
N ARG A 234 1.74 -2.96 -7.30
CA ARG A 234 1.21 -3.31 -8.62
C ARG A 234 0.69 -2.08 -9.36
N LEU A 235 -0.07 -1.23 -8.68
CA LEU A 235 -0.59 0.00 -9.27
C LEU A 235 0.55 0.97 -9.61
N GLN A 236 1.48 1.16 -8.68
CA GLN A 236 2.66 2.00 -8.87
C GLN A 236 3.49 1.54 -10.08
N SER A 237 3.83 0.24 -10.15
CA SER A 237 4.64 -0.31 -11.25
C SER A 237 3.97 -0.12 -12.61
N LYS A 238 2.63 -0.24 -12.66
CA LYS A 238 1.87 0.00 -13.89
C LYS A 238 1.97 1.45 -14.33
N VAL A 239 1.74 2.39 -13.40
CA VAL A 239 1.81 3.84 -13.67
C VAL A 239 3.22 4.26 -14.06
N GLU A 240 4.24 3.77 -13.37
CA GLU A 240 5.64 4.05 -13.69
C GLU A 240 6.00 3.58 -15.10
N ALA A 241 5.53 2.39 -15.51
CA ALA A 241 5.74 1.91 -16.87
C ALA A 241 5.05 2.78 -17.93
N GLU A 242 3.85 3.29 -17.64
CA GLU A 242 3.12 4.22 -18.53
C GLU A 242 3.83 5.58 -18.62
N LEU A 243 4.32 6.13 -17.51
CA LEU A 243 5.07 7.39 -17.47
C LEU A 243 6.42 7.27 -18.19
N GLU A 244 7.13 6.16 -17.99
CA GLU A 244 8.39 5.86 -18.69
C GLU A 244 8.17 5.74 -20.21
N ALA A 245 7.06 5.14 -20.64
CA ALA A 245 6.71 5.06 -22.06
C ALA A 245 6.43 6.46 -22.65
N LEU A 246 5.75 7.32 -21.89
CA LEU A 246 5.49 8.69 -22.28
C LEU A 246 6.79 9.52 -22.37
N ASP A 247 7.67 9.41 -21.39
CA ASP A 247 8.97 10.11 -21.38
C ASP A 247 9.83 9.72 -22.59
N LYS A 248 9.95 8.42 -22.87
CA LYS A 248 10.63 7.92 -24.08
C LYS A 248 10.03 8.45 -25.37
N SER A 249 8.71 8.61 -25.42
CA SER A 249 8.03 9.15 -26.60
C SER A 249 8.37 10.64 -26.81
N PHE A 250 8.48 11.42 -25.73
CA PHE A 250 8.91 12.81 -25.80
C PHE A 250 10.39 12.93 -26.19
N GLU A 251 11.26 12.11 -25.62
CA GLU A 251 12.69 12.10 -25.98
C GLU A 251 12.89 11.75 -27.47
N ALA A 252 12.16 10.76 -27.97
CA ALA A 252 12.19 10.39 -29.39
C ALA A 252 11.68 11.52 -30.29
N LEU A 253 10.59 12.19 -29.89
CA LEU A 253 10.03 13.32 -30.61
C LEU A 253 10.99 14.52 -30.65
N ALA A 254 11.67 14.82 -29.53
CA ALA A 254 12.66 15.89 -29.46
C ALA A 254 13.84 15.62 -30.40
N LYS A 255 14.39 14.40 -30.39
CA LYS A 255 15.46 13.97 -31.31
C LYS A 255 15.04 14.07 -32.78
N GLN A 256 13.84 13.59 -33.10
CA GLN A 256 13.30 13.69 -34.45
C GLN A 256 13.13 15.17 -34.88
N THR A 257 12.63 16.00 -33.98
CA THR A 257 12.41 17.43 -34.21
C THR A 257 13.72 18.16 -34.46
N GLU A 258 14.76 17.89 -33.67
CA GLU A 258 16.10 18.45 -33.85
C GLU A 258 16.68 18.07 -35.21
N GLN A 259 16.62 16.78 -35.56
CA GLN A 259 17.13 16.27 -36.83
C GLN A 259 16.42 16.91 -38.02
N GLN A 260 15.08 16.91 -38.03
CA GLN A 260 14.28 17.53 -39.10
C GLN A 260 14.59 19.03 -39.24
N SER A 261 14.77 19.73 -38.12
CA SER A 261 15.05 21.17 -38.14
C SER A 261 16.47 21.46 -38.64
N SER A 262 17.43 20.57 -38.37
CA SER A 262 18.80 20.62 -38.91
C SER A 262 18.82 20.35 -40.41
N ASP A 263 18.14 19.30 -40.87
CA ASP A 263 18.06 18.93 -42.29
C ASP A 263 17.44 20.06 -43.12
N LEU A 264 16.34 20.63 -42.62
CA LEU A 264 15.68 21.78 -43.24
C LEU A 264 16.62 22.98 -43.33
N PHE A 265 17.33 23.29 -42.24
CA PHE A 265 18.30 24.38 -42.24
C PHE A 265 19.43 24.16 -43.25
N SER A 266 19.99 22.95 -43.33
CA SER A 266 21.05 22.61 -44.29
C SER A 266 20.59 22.86 -45.73
N TYR A 267 19.38 22.42 -46.07
CA TYR A 267 18.81 22.62 -47.40
C TYR A 267 18.72 24.11 -47.78
N PHE A 268 18.14 24.94 -46.90
CA PHE A 268 18.05 26.38 -47.17
C PHE A 268 19.42 27.07 -47.08
N GLN A 269 20.36 26.56 -46.29
CA GLN A 269 21.71 27.12 -46.23
C GLN A 269 22.44 26.96 -47.57
N GLU A 270 22.30 25.81 -48.22
CA GLU A 270 22.84 25.57 -49.56
C GLU A 270 22.18 26.48 -50.60
N ALA A 271 20.85 26.63 -50.55
CA ALA A 271 20.11 27.51 -51.44
C ALA A 271 20.52 28.98 -51.28
N VAL A 272 20.73 29.48 -50.06
CA VAL A 272 21.27 30.84 -49.80
C VAL A 272 22.61 31.02 -50.49
N GLN A 273 23.52 30.06 -50.32
CA GLN A 273 24.89 30.17 -50.86
C GLN A 273 24.87 30.28 -52.38
N LEU A 274 24.03 29.49 -53.05
CA LEU A 274 23.85 29.56 -54.50
C LEU A 274 23.27 30.91 -54.93
N TRP A 275 22.27 31.42 -54.22
CA TRP A 275 21.66 32.72 -54.50
C TRP A 275 22.64 33.88 -54.32
N GLU A 276 23.35 33.95 -53.20
CA GLU A 276 24.34 35.02 -52.91
C GLU A 276 25.51 34.99 -53.92
N ALA A 277 25.95 33.80 -54.33
CA ALA A 277 26.96 33.64 -55.38
C ALA A 277 26.44 34.16 -56.74
N HIS A 278 25.20 33.82 -57.11
CA HIS A 278 24.57 34.30 -58.33
C HIS A 278 24.40 35.83 -58.32
N GLN A 279 23.90 36.39 -57.22
CA GLN A 279 23.73 37.83 -57.05
C GLN A 279 25.06 38.57 -57.16
N SER A 280 26.12 38.04 -56.54
CA SER A 280 27.47 38.62 -56.64
C SER A 280 28.01 38.59 -58.07
N ALA A 281 27.80 37.49 -58.80
CA ALA A 281 28.20 37.36 -60.21
C ALA A 281 27.41 38.32 -61.11
N LEU A 282 26.10 38.48 -60.86
CA LEU A 282 25.24 39.41 -61.59
C LEU A 282 25.68 40.86 -61.37
N LEU A 283 25.95 41.27 -60.13
CA LEU A 283 26.46 42.60 -59.82
C LEU A 283 27.80 42.90 -60.51
N MET A 284 28.71 41.91 -60.58
CA MET A 284 29.97 42.04 -61.30
C MET A 284 29.75 42.22 -62.81
N GLN A 285 28.79 41.50 -63.39
CA GLN A 285 28.43 41.65 -64.81
C GLN A 285 27.76 43.00 -65.11
N GLU A 286 26.86 43.46 -64.24
CA GLU A 286 26.22 44.78 -64.33
C GLU A 286 27.27 45.89 -64.28
N LEU A 287 28.21 45.83 -63.34
CA LEU A 287 29.27 46.84 -63.20
C LEU A 287 30.23 46.85 -64.41
N GLU A 288 30.50 45.69 -65.00
CA GLU A 288 31.27 45.58 -66.25
C GLU A 288 30.49 46.14 -67.45
N LEU A 289 29.18 45.89 -67.52
CA LEU A 289 28.30 46.45 -68.55
C LEU A 289 28.19 47.97 -68.43
N GLU A 290 28.03 48.51 -67.21
CA GLU A 290 28.03 49.96 -66.95
C GLU A 290 29.33 50.61 -67.39
N LYS A 291 30.48 50.00 -67.06
CA LYS A 291 31.79 50.47 -67.55
C LYS A 291 31.86 50.50 -69.07
N ARG A 292 31.36 49.47 -69.76
CA ARG A 292 31.34 49.42 -71.23
C ARG A 292 30.41 50.47 -71.82
N ILE A 293 29.22 50.66 -71.25
CA ILE A 293 28.28 51.69 -71.68
C ILE A 293 28.90 53.07 -71.51
N GLU A 294 29.54 53.34 -70.38
CA GLU A 294 30.19 54.62 -70.10
C GLU A 294 31.38 54.88 -71.04
N GLN A 295 32.20 53.86 -71.31
CA GLN A 295 33.25 53.95 -72.33
C GLN A 295 32.70 54.26 -73.73
N GLN A 296 31.58 53.63 -74.12
CA GLN A 296 30.93 53.91 -75.40
C GLN A 296 30.32 55.33 -75.45
N ARG A 297 29.71 55.79 -74.35
CA ARG A 297 29.23 57.19 -74.23
C ARG A 297 30.37 58.18 -74.37
N GLN A 298 31.52 57.93 -73.72
CA GLN A 298 32.70 58.78 -73.82
C GLN A 298 33.25 58.82 -75.25
N LYS A 299 33.34 57.67 -75.94
CA LYS A 299 33.72 57.61 -77.37
C LYS A 299 32.76 58.40 -78.26
N HIS A 300 31.46 58.20 -78.10
CA HIS A 300 30.45 58.92 -78.88
C HIS A 300 30.51 60.44 -78.66
N ASN A 301 30.73 60.88 -77.41
CA ASN A 301 30.89 62.30 -77.10
C ASN A 301 32.18 62.90 -77.70
N GLN A 302 33.25 62.12 -77.81
CA GLN A 302 34.50 62.55 -78.46
C GLN A 302 34.36 62.59 -79.99
N GLU A 303 33.63 61.65 -80.59
CA GLU A 303 33.36 61.59 -82.02
C GLU A 303 32.42 62.72 -82.50
N ASN A 304 31.52 63.19 -81.64
CA ASN A 304 30.61 64.31 -81.92
C ASN A 304 31.16 65.70 -81.53
N GLN A 305 32.45 65.81 -81.19
CA GLN A 305 33.14 67.09 -80.87
C GLN A 305 34.04 67.61 -82.01
N VAL A 306 33.77 67.24 -83.27
CA VAL A 306 34.30 67.87 -84.49
C VAL A 306 33.18 68.63 -85.20
#